data_AF-A0A7J8F2N5-F1
#
_entry.id   AF-A0A7J8F2N5-F1
#
_cell.length_a   1.000
_cell.length_b   1.000
_cell.length_c   1.000
_cell.angle_alpha   90.00
_cell.angle_beta   90.00
_cell.angle_gamma   90.00
#
_symmetry.space_group_name_H-M   'P 1'
#
loop_
_entity.id
_entity.type
_entity.pdbx_description
1 polymer ?
#
loop_
_entity_poly.entity_id
_entity_poly.type
_entity_poly.pdbx_seq_one_letter_code
_entity_poly.pdbx_strand_id
1 'polypeptide(L)'
;MAGNKGRGRAAYTFNIEAVGFSRGEKLPDVVLKPPPLFPDTDYKPVPLKTGEGEDYMLALKQELRETMRRMPYFIETPEEKQGAYLDSDFVVQCIQMKQGFNTRCTRYIVF
;
A
#
# COMPACT_ATOMS: atom_id res chain seq x y z
N MET A 1 -38.01 -21.14 52.53
CA MET A 1 -36.64 -21.63 52.82
C MET A 1 -35.98 -22.03 51.51
N ALA A 2 -34.73 -21.58 51.33
CA ALA A 2 -33.68 -22.07 50.42
C ALA A 2 -34.09 -22.39 48.95
N GLY A 3 -33.59 -21.72 47.92
CA GLY A 3 -32.36 -20.96 47.78
C GLY A 3 -31.84 -21.25 46.37
N ASN A 4 -32.21 -20.41 45.39
CA ASN A 4 -31.64 -20.47 44.05
C ASN A 4 -30.20 -19.96 44.11
N LYS A 5 -29.30 -20.86 44.51
CA LYS A 5 -27.87 -20.60 44.69
C LYS A 5 -27.21 -20.65 43.31
N GLY A 6 -26.77 -19.48 42.87
CA GLY A 6 -26.30 -19.19 41.52
C GLY A 6 -25.30 -20.21 40.98
N ARG A 7 -25.44 -20.49 39.67
CA ARG A 7 -24.47 -21.23 38.87
C ARG A 7 -23.12 -20.53 39.01
N GLY A 8 -22.17 -21.16 39.69
CA GLY A 8 -20.83 -20.62 39.91
C GLY A 8 -20.20 -20.26 38.56
N ARG A 9 -19.66 -19.04 38.46
CA ARG A 9 -18.74 -18.69 37.38
C ARG A 9 -17.64 -19.77 37.36
N ALA A 10 -17.40 -20.39 36.20
CA ALA A 10 -16.40 -21.44 36.07
C ALA A 10 -15.05 -20.95 36.62
N ALA A 11 -14.45 -21.74 37.52
CA ALA A 11 -13.14 -21.43 38.06
C ALA A 11 -12.09 -21.61 36.95
N TYR A 12 -11.30 -20.57 36.69
CA TYR A 12 -10.17 -20.68 35.77
C TYR A 12 -9.07 -21.54 36.39
N THR A 13 -8.23 -22.16 35.55
CA THR A 13 -7.10 -23.01 36.01
C THR A 13 -5.99 -22.21 36.71
N PHE A 14 -5.97 -20.89 36.55
CA PHE A 14 -5.04 -19.98 37.19
C PHE A 14 -5.72 -19.17 38.31
N ASN A 15 -4.92 -18.72 39.28
CA ASN A 15 -5.40 -17.94 40.43
C ASN A 15 -5.81 -16.52 40.01
N ILE A 16 -7.11 -16.23 40.03
CA ILE A 16 -7.70 -14.93 39.68
C ILE A 16 -7.23 -13.80 40.63
N GLU A 17 -7.05 -14.12 41.91
CA GLU A 17 -6.59 -13.16 42.93
C GLU A 17 -5.15 -12.68 42.70
N ALA A 18 -4.29 -13.54 42.13
CA ALA A 18 -2.92 -13.18 41.80
C ALA A 18 -2.84 -12.21 40.60
N VAL A 19 -3.87 -12.19 39.76
CA VAL A 19 -4.03 -11.25 38.65
C VAL A 19 -4.55 -9.88 39.14
N GLY A 20 -5.03 -9.81 40.39
CA GLY A 20 -5.51 -8.57 41.01
C GLY A 20 -7.03 -8.40 41.01
N PHE A 21 -7.80 -9.46 40.69
CA PHE A 21 -9.26 -9.45 40.85
C PHE A 21 -9.63 -10.15 42.15
N SER A 22 -10.31 -9.45 43.07
CA SER A 22 -10.80 -10.08 44.30
C SER A 22 -12.04 -10.95 44.04
N ARG A 23 -12.32 -11.89 44.95
CA ARG A 23 -13.46 -12.81 44.81
C ARG A 23 -14.78 -12.04 44.74
N GLY A 24 -15.40 -12.03 43.57
CA GLY A 24 -16.69 -11.37 43.34
C GLY A 24 -16.59 -9.97 42.72
N GLU A 25 -15.38 -9.49 42.41
CA GLU A 25 -15.20 -8.26 41.65
C GLU A 25 -15.69 -8.39 40.19
N LYS A 26 -15.98 -7.23 39.59
CA LYS A 26 -16.45 -7.12 38.21
C LYS A 26 -15.29 -7.46 37.26
N LEU A 27 -15.25 -8.71 36.83
CA LEU A 27 -14.46 -9.14 35.69
C LEU A 27 -14.83 -8.32 34.44
N PRO A 28 -13.89 -8.09 33.52
CA PRO A 28 -14.17 -7.36 32.28
C PRO A 28 -15.30 -8.04 31.51
N ASP A 29 -16.11 -7.23 30.84
CA ASP A 29 -17.24 -7.73 30.07
C ASP A 29 -16.79 -8.62 28.92
N VAL A 30 -17.58 -9.65 28.66
CA VAL A 30 -17.34 -10.56 27.54
C VAL A 30 -17.67 -9.82 26.24
N VAL A 31 -16.65 -9.60 25.42
CA VAL A 31 -16.80 -8.98 24.10
C VAL A 31 -17.57 -9.93 23.18
N LEU A 32 -18.82 -9.58 22.84
CA LEU A 32 -19.72 -10.42 22.04
C LEU A 32 -19.43 -10.38 20.53
N LYS A 33 -18.76 -9.32 20.06
CA LYS A 33 -18.43 -9.12 18.64
C LYS A 33 -17.00 -8.66 18.50
N PRO A 34 -16.25 -9.14 17.50
CA PRO A 34 -14.91 -8.63 17.26
C PRO A 34 -14.95 -7.12 17.00
N PRO A 35 -13.93 -6.36 17.46
CA PRO A 35 -13.82 -4.95 17.13
C PRO A 35 -13.81 -4.73 15.61
N PRO A 36 -14.32 -3.57 15.15
CA PRO A 36 -14.30 -3.23 13.73
C PRO A 36 -12.86 -3.10 13.21
N LEU A 37 -12.66 -3.33 11.90
CA LEU A 37 -11.35 -3.20 11.25
C LEU A 37 -10.78 -1.78 11.31
N PHE A 38 -11.65 -0.78 11.30
CA PHE A 38 -11.29 0.63 11.39
C PHE A 38 -11.99 1.23 12.61
N PRO A 39 -11.28 1.38 13.74
CA PRO A 39 -11.82 2.08 14.89
C PRO A 39 -11.96 3.57 14.59
N ASP A 40 -12.96 4.22 15.19
CA ASP A 40 -13.12 5.66 15.07
C ASP A 40 -11.97 6.38 15.78
N THR A 41 -11.38 7.36 15.10
CA THR A 41 -10.32 8.20 15.63
C THR A 41 -10.90 9.51 16.16
N ASP A 42 -10.48 9.94 17.35
CA ASP A 42 -10.98 11.18 17.98
C ASP A 42 -10.70 12.45 17.16
N TYR A 43 -9.64 12.45 16.34
CA TYR A 43 -9.21 13.61 15.56
C TYR A 43 -9.11 13.29 14.08
N LYS A 44 -9.47 14.29 13.26
CA LYS A 44 -9.32 14.24 11.80
C LYS A 44 -7.98 14.88 11.39
N PRO A 45 -7.39 14.46 10.25
CA PRO A 45 -6.20 15.10 9.72
C PRO A 45 -6.45 16.56 9.35
N VAL A 46 -5.39 17.37 9.43
CA VAL A 46 -5.44 18.79 9.08
C VAL A 46 -5.72 18.94 7.57
N PRO A 47 -6.59 19.89 7.16
CA PRO A 47 -6.82 20.18 5.75
C PRO A 47 -5.52 20.53 5.02
N LEU A 48 -5.47 20.21 3.73
CA LEU A 48 -4.36 20.63 2.89
C LEU A 48 -4.33 22.15 2.80
N LYS A 49 -3.11 22.69 2.76
CA LYS A 49 -2.92 24.10 2.48
C LYS A 49 -3.34 24.38 1.03
N THR A 50 -3.86 25.59 0.80
CA THR A 50 -4.35 26.03 -0.50
C THR A 50 -3.68 27.34 -0.88
N GLY A 51 -3.15 27.43 -2.09
CA GLY A 51 -2.56 28.65 -2.64
C GLY A 51 -1.78 28.39 -3.93
N GLU A 52 -1.59 29.44 -4.72
CA GLU A 52 -0.98 29.37 -6.06
C GLU A 52 0.41 28.70 -6.06
N GLY A 53 1.22 28.95 -5.02
CA GLY A 53 2.55 28.35 -4.89
C GLY A 53 2.51 26.84 -4.61
N GLU A 54 1.51 26.36 -3.88
CA GLU A 54 1.36 24.93 -3.59
C GLU A 54 0.77 24.20 -4.79
N ASP A 55 -0.18 24.82 -5.49
CA ASP A 55 -0.74 24.32 -6.75
C ASP A 55 0.34 24.22 -7.84
N TYR A 56 1.23 25.21 -7.94
CA TYR A 56 2.38 25.16 -8.84
C TYR A 56 3.29 23.97 -8.52
N MET A 57 3.65 23.79 -7.25
CA MET A 57 4.51 22.67 -6.83
C MET A 57 3.84 21.31 -7.07
N LEU A 58 2.50 21.22 -6.95
CA LEU A 58 1.73 20.02 -7.27
C LEU A 58 1.77 19.71 -8.77
N ALA A 59 1.56 20.71 -9.63
CA ALA A 59 1.67 20.56 -11.07
C ALA A 59 3.09 20.12 -11.48
N LEU A 60 4.12 20.80 -10.96
CA LEU A 60 5.52 20.48 -11.24
C LEU A 60 5.88 19.06 -10.80
N LYS A 61 5.35 18.58 -9.68
CA LYS A 61 5.55 17.20 -9.22
C LYS A 61 4.99 16.18 -10.22
N GLN A 62 3.86 16.48 -10.87
CA GLN A 62 3.28 15.61 -11.89
C GLN A 62 4.14 15.59 -13.15
N GLU A 63 4.53 16.75 -13.64
CA GLU A 63 5.41 16.91 -14.81
C GLU A 63 6.75 16.20 -14.62
N LEU A 64 7.33 16.30 -13.42
CA LEU A 64 8.58 15.62 -13.09
C LEU A 64 8.40 14.10 -13.15
N ARG A 65 7.29 13.55 -12.62
CA ARG A 65 7.04 12.10 -12.68
C ARG A 65 6.96 11.61 -14.12
N GLU A 66 6.27 12.35 -15.00
CA GLU A 66 6.17 12.00 -16.42
C GLU A 66 7.53 12.11 -17.13
N THR A 67 8.25 13.19 -16.87
CA THR A 67 9.57 13.43 -17.44
C THR A 67 10.52 12.32 -17.02
N MET A 68 10.57 11.99 -15.72
CA MET A 68 11.47 10.98 -15.17
C MET A 68 11.25 9.60 -15.78
N ARG A 69 9.99 9.23 -16.07
CA ARG A 69 9.67 7.97 -16.74
C ARG A 69 10.22 7.89 -18.17
N ARG A 70 10.36 9.02 -18.86
CA ARG A 70 10.91 9.09 -20.22
C ARG A 70 12.45 9.21 -20.24
N MET A 71 13.08 9.42 -19.09
CA MET A 71 14.54 9.57 -19.00
C MET A 71 15.21 8.20 -19.15
N PRO A 72 16.43 8.14 -19.71
CA PRO A 72 17.17 6.88 -19.87
C PRO A 72 17.60 6.25 -18.52
N TYR A 73 17.46 6.99 -17.42
CA TYR A 73 17.70 6.49 -16.06
C TYR A 73 16.54 5.63 -15.51
N PHE A 74 15.39 5.63 -16.17
CA PHE A 74 14.27 4.76 -15.82
C PHE A 74 14.49 3.38 -16.43
N ILE A 75 15.06 2.47 -15.63
CA ILE A 75 15.32 1.08 -16.04
C ILE A 75 14.01 0.30 -15.97
N GLU A 76 13.46 -0.05 -17.13
CA GLU A 76 12.29 -0.91 -17.24
C GLU A 76 12.67 -2.37 -16.98
N THR A 77 11.77 -3.12 -16.33
CA THR A 77 11.94 -4.56 -16.17
C THR A 77 11.82 -5.23 -17.54
N PRO A 78 12.74 -6.13 -17.91
CA PRO A 78 12.69 -6.80 -19.21
C PRO A 78 11.41 -7.63 -19.32
N GLU A 79 10.68 -7.45 -20.42
CA GLU A 79 9.52 -8.28 -20.73
C GLU A 79 9.98 -9.67 -21.23
N GLU A 80 9.52 -10.73 -20.58
CA GLU A 80 9.65 -12.09 -21.11
C GLU A 80 8.71 -12.23 -22.32
N LYS A 81 9.27 -12.17 -23.53
CA LYS A 81 8.51 -12.27 -24.79
C LYS A 81 7.70 -13.58 -24.80
N GLN A 82 6.38 -13.48 -24.71
CA GLN A 82 5.49 -14.59 -25.04
C GLN A 82 5.48 -14.73 -26.58
N GLY A 83 5.86 -15.91 -27.05
CA GLY A 83 6.38 -16.13 -28.40
C GLY A 83 5.35 -16.01 -29.52
N ALA A 84 5.19 -14.81 -30.05
CA ALA A 84 4.70 -14.59 -31.40
C ALA A 84 5.43 -13.39 -32.01
N TYR A 85 6.58 -13.65 -32.67
CA TYR A 85 7.24 -12.66 -33.50
C TYR A 85 6.37 -12.39 -34.73
N LEU A 86 5.67 -11.26 -34.74
CA LEU A 86 4.95 -10.77 -35.91
C LEU A 86 5.76 -9.62 -36.52
N ASP A 87 5.66 -9.43 -37.84
CA ASP A 87 6.38 -8.39 -38.61
C ASP A 87 6.15 -6.96 -38.06
N SER A 88 5.08 -6.77 -37.30
CA SER A 88 4.79 -5.58 -36.49
C SER A 88 5.84 -5.26 -35.43
N ASP A 89 6.51 -6.26 -34.86
CA ASP A 89 7.51 -6.08 -33.79
C ASP A 89 8.75 -5.35 -34.31
N PHE A 90 9.10 -5.54 -35.59
CA PHE A 90 10.22 -4.82 -36.22
C PHE A 90 9.92 -3.33 -36.39
N VAL A 91 8.67 -2.97 -36.73
CA VAL A 91 8.23 -1.57 -36.84
C VAL A 91 8.24 -0.89 -35.47
N VAL A 92 7.75 -1.57 -34.43
CA VAL A 92 7.76 -1.06 -33.04
C VAL A 92 9.19 -0.85 -32.55
N GLN A 93 10.09 -1.81 -32.80
CA GLN A 93 11.49 -1.67 -32.42
C GLN A 93 12.21 -0.56 -33.21
N CYS A 94 11.90 -0.37 -34.50
CA CYS A 94 12.40 0.75 -35.29
C CYS A 94 11.94 2.13 -34.77
N ILE A 95 10.68 2.24 -34.35
CA ILE A 95 10.13 3.48 -33.78
C ILE A 95 10.78 3.78 -32.43
N GLN A 96 10.96 2.77 -31.56
CA GLN A 96 11.65 2.95 -30.28
C GLN A 96 13.13 3.32 -30.46
N MET A 97 13.83 2.72 -31.43
CA MET A 97 15.21 3.11 -31.77
C MET A 97 15.31 4.56 -32.28
N LYS A 98 14.32 5.06 -33.04
CA LYS A 98 14.31 6.48 -33.48
C LYS A 98 13.98 7.47 -32.37
N GLN A 99 13.15 7.10 -31.40
CA GLN A 99 12.83 7.96 -30.25
C GLN A 99 13.93 7.94 -29.18
N GLY A 100 14.74 6.88 -29.11
CA GLY A 100 15.76 6.68 -28.07
C GLY A 100 17.22 7.00 -28.44
N PHE A 101 17.57 7.34 -29.69
CA PHE A 101 18.98 7.45 -30.10
C PHE A 101 19.29 8.69 -30.96
N ASN A 102 19.60 9.81 -30.31
CA ASN A 102 20.51 10.84 -30.85
C ASN A 102 21.98 10.54 -30.50
N THR A 103 22.39 9.28 -30.38
CA THR A 103 23.81 8.91 -30.24
C THR A 103 24.06 7.46 -30.65
N ARG A 104 24.17 7.17 -31.95
CA ARG A 104 24.89 6.03 -32.60
C ARG A 104 24.18 5.56 -33.89
N CYS A 105 23.96 6.49 -34.82
CA CYS A 105 23.93 6.15 -36.24
C CYS A 105 25.35 6.28 -36.79
N THR A 106 26.26 5.38 -36.43
CA THR A 106 27.52 5.18 -37.16
C THR A 106 28.02 3.76 -36.92
N ARG A 107 28.25 3.02 -38.02
CA ARG A 107 28.65 1.60 -38.11
C ARG A 107 27.45 0.67 -37.85
N TYR A 108 26.83 0.05 -38.84
CA TYR A 108 27.42 -0.80 -39.87
C TYR A 108 26.67 -0.67 -41.21
N ILE A 109 27.29 -0.01 -42.18
CA ILE A 109 27.17 -0.35 -43.59
C ILE A 109 28.61 -0.38 -44.08
N VAL A 110 29.21 -1.57 -44.08
CA VAL A 110 30.37 -1.85 -44.91
C VAL A 110 29.83 -2.76 -46.01
N PHE A 111 30.11 -2.33 -47.24
CA PHE A 111 29.71 -2.92 -48.52
C PHE A 111 29.92 -4.43 -48.61
#